data_AF-A0A7C5BG74-F1
#
_entry.id   AF-A0A7C5BG74-F1
#
_cell.length_a   1.000
_cell.length_b   1.000
_cell.length_c   1.000
_cell.angle_alpha   90.00
_cell.angle_beta   90.00
_cell.angle_gamma   90.00
#
_symmetry.space_group_name_H-M   'P 1'
#
loop_
_entity.id
_entity.type
_entity.pdbx_description
1 polymer ?
#
loop_
_entity_poly.entity_id
_entity_poly.type
_entity_poly.pdbx_seq_one_letter_code
_entity_poly.pdbx_strand_id
1 'polypeptide(L)'
;MQKKIIIGLSLILFLVTSNVSLADNSPAGVVGNVFQSAKEALDTLVETKDAGNVDNLVLRINTFDKILDLSINEAKDYVAKLVAVEKNSDYDVWVSFALSSLSDSIDYYNSQKAILSSSTLDLDGIKKMALDFKNWREKNYLPLLNQIQSFFLIKDEAQALNIADKRLNNIKNDLTKITLRAKDRKNVNNYLLEAKNDLSDARLLNQAAYNKFLNDYVSVLVQSTSSTSSTSSDISMTSSLSNAFLNSTTTFSISESSSSKSSSSEVVSSTSTSSTTQSNASSSDVVGDDKFSQASIKDLVSNSLTKIKSAYQNFIEISNYVRKLLM
;
A
#
# COMPACT_ATOMS: atom_id res chain seq x y z
N MET A 1 -7.32 -0.71 45.26
CA MET A 1 -7.20 -0.04 43.94
C MET A 1 -5.99 -0.62 43.20
N GLN A 2 -6.20 -1.54 42.26
CA GLN A 2 -5.16 -1.89 41.29
C GLN A 2 -5.79 -1.95 39.90
N LYS A 3 -5.28 -1.09 39.02
CA LYS A 3 -5.69 -0.94 37.63
C LYS A 3 -5.19 -2.15 36.83
N LYS A 4 -6.14 -2.97 36.38
CA LYS A 4 -6.25 -3.56 35.04
C LYS A 4 -4.98 -3.53 34.17
N ILE A 5 -4.28 -4.67 34.09
CA ILE A 5 -3.39 -5.00 32.96
C ILE A 5 -4.28 -5.57 31.84
N ILE A 6 -4.86 -4.66 31.04
CA ILE A 6 -5.61 -4.95 29.81
C ILE A 6 -4.83 -4.33 28.66
N ILE A 7 -3.69 -4.90 28.25
CA ILE A 7 -2.93 -4.35 27.11
C ILE A 7 -2.39 -5.42 26.14
N GLY A 8 -2.25 -6.69 26.54
CA GLY A 8 -1.52 -7.66 25.70
C GLY A 8 -2.22 -8.19 24.43
N LEU A 9 -3.54 -8.47 24.47
CA LEU A 9 -4.19 -9.24 23.40
C LEU A 9 -5.39 -8.57 22.72
N SER A 10 -5.99 -7.55 23.34
CA SER A 10 -7.19 -6.87 22.79
C SER A 10 -6.89 -6.01 21.55
N LEU A 11 -5.60 -5.67 21.31
CA LEU A 11 -5.20 -4.84 20.16
C LEU A 11 -5.07 -5.63 18.84
N ILE A 12 -5.03 -6.97 18.89
CA ILE A 12 -4.92 -7.81 17.69
C ILE A 12 -6.20 -7.74 16.84
N LEU A 13 -7.34 -7.43 17.47
CA LEU A 13 -8.64 -7.30 16.79
C LEU A 13 -8.76 -6.02 15.93
N PHE A 14 -7.93 -5.00 16.14
CA PHE A 14 -7.98 -3.75 15.37
C PHE A 14 -7.24 -3.82 14.02
N LEU A 15 -6.48 -4.89 13.76
CA LEU A 15 -5.58 -4.98 12.60
C LEU A 15 -6.17 -5.70 11.38
N VAL A 16 -7.39 -6.28 11.47
CA VAL A 16 -7.96 -7.13 10.40
C VAL A 16 -9.27 -6.59 9.80
N THR A 17 -9.75 -5.41 10.22
CA THR A 17 -11.02 -4.84 9.73
C THR A 17 -10.92 -4.11 8.38
N SER A 18 -9.78 -4.15 7.70
CA SER A 18 -9.61 -3.47 6.41
C SER A 18 -9.93 -4.41 5.23
N ASN A 19 -11.20 -4.38 4.81
CA ASN A 19 -11.67 -4.71 3.45
C ASN A 19 -11.40 -6.14 2.94
N VAL A 20 -12.16 -7.12 3.45
CA VAL A 20 -12.60 -8.23 2.60
C VAL A 20 -13.65 -7.66 1.64
N SER A 21 -13.19 -7.16 0.49
CA SER A 21 -14.10 -6.82 -0.60
C SER A 21 -14.64 -8.13 -1.19
N LEU A 22 -15.95 -8.31 -1.10
CA LEU A 22 -16.72 -9.38 -1.72
C LEU A 22 -16.65 -9.23 -3.24
N ALA A 23 -15.57 -9.68 -3.87
CA ALA A 23 -15.51 -9.96 -5.30
C ALA A 23 -15.54 -11.49 -5.48
N ASP A 24 -16.67 -11.95 -6.01
CA ASP A 24 -17.21 -13.32 -5.98
C ASP A 24 -16.48 -14.36 -6.86
N ASN A 25 -15.15 -14.27 -7.05
CA ASN A 25 -14.41 -15.28 -7.85
C ASN A 25 -12.93 -15.48 -7.47
N SER A 26 -12.50 -15.08 -6.27
CA SER A 26 -11.15 -15.38 -5.75
C SER A 26 -11.23 -16.40 -4.59
N PRO A 27 -10.13 -16.99 -4.08
CA PRO A 27 -10.14 -17.95 -2.96
C PRO A 27 -10.49 -17.31 -1.60
N ALA A 28 -11.40 -16.33 -1.60
CA ALA A 28 -11.93 -15.60 -0.46
C ALA A 28 -12.60 -16.51 0.59
N GLY A 29 -13.10 -17.69 0.19
CA GLY A 29 -13.64 -18.68 1.11
C GLY A 29 -12.61 -19.25 2.08
N VAL A 30 -11.33 -19.35 1.68
CA VAL A 30 -10.26 -19.89 2.55
C VAL A 30 -9.86 -18.86 3.61
N VAL A 31 -9.67 -17.60 3.22
CA VAL A 31 -9.31 -16.52 4.15
C VAL A 31 -10.46 -16.24 5.13
N GLY A 32 -11.71 -16.27 4.67
CA GLY A 32 -12.89 -16.11 5.52
C GLY A 32 -12.98 -17.19 6.61
N ASN A 33 -12.74 -18.45 6.26
CA ASN A 33 -12.76 -19.56 7.21
C ASN A 33 -11.60 -19.47 8.23
N VAL A 34 -10.40 -19.07 7.79
CA VAL A 34 -9.24 -18.90 8.68
C VAL A 34 -9.43 -17.73 9.63
N PHE A 35 -9.99 -16.62 9.15
CA PHE A 35 -10.34 -15.47 9.99
C PHE A 35 -11.35 -15.83 11.07
N GLN A 36 -12.43 -16.52 10.68
CA GLN A 36 -13.46 -16.94 11.62
C GLN A 36 -12.89 -17.91 12.68
N SER A 37 -12.03 -18.86 12.27
CA SER A 37 -11.37 -19.76 13.21
C SER A 37 -10.42 -19.04 14.18
N ALA A 38 -9.67 -18.04 13.71
CA ALA A 38 -8.80 -17.24 14.58
C ALA A 38 -9.61 -16.37 15.55
N LYS A 39 -10.73 -15.82 15.10
CA LYS A 39 -11.67 -15.06 15.93
C LYS A 39 -12.26 -15.92 17.03
N GLU A 40 -12.79 -17.09 16.70
CA GLU A 40 -13.36 -18.03 17.68
C GLU A 40 -12.34 -18.48 18.73
N ALA A 41 -11.11 -18.77 18.32
CA ALA A 41 -10.03 -19.12 19.24
C ALA A 41 -9.70 -17.96 20.20
N LEU A 42 -9.67 -16.73 19.68
CA LEU A 42 -9.44 -15.53 20.48
C LEU A 42 -10.59 -15.27 21.47
N ASP A 43 -11.84 -15.36 21.02
CA ASP A 43 -13.03 -15.18 21.86
C ASP A 43 -13.02 -16.20 23.01
N THR A 44 -12.75 -17.47 22.70
CA THR A 44 -12.61 -18.54 23.71
C THR A 44 -11.49 -18.24 24.72
N LEU A 45 -10.34 -17.72 24.26
CA LEU A 45 -9.23 -17.35 25.13
C LEU A 45 -9.58 -16.18 26.06
N VAL A 46 -10.32 -15.20 25.59
CA VAL A 46 -10.78 -14.05 26.39
C VAL A 46 -11.79 -14.51 27.44
N GLU A 47 -12.79 -15.29 27.05
CA GLU A 47 -13.80 -15.83 27.97
C GLU A 47 -13.15 -16.70 29.07
N THR A 48 -12.20 -17.56 28.70
CA THR A 48 -11.49 -18.43 29.64
C THR A 48 -10.66 -17.62 30.64
N LYS A 49 -10.04 -16.53 30.19
CA LYS A 49 -9.31 -15.59 31.06
C LYS A 49 -10.26 -14.89 32.03
N ASP A 50 -11.41 -14.41 31.54
CA ASP A 50 -12.40 -13.68 32.35
C ASP A 50 -13.09 -14.59 33.38
N ALA A 51 -13.18 -15.90 33.09
CA ALA A 51 -13.59 -16.93 34.05
C ALA A 51 -12.53 -17.26 35.12
N GLY A 52 -11.38 -16.59 35.14
CA GLY A 52 -10.32 -16.78 36.14
C GLY A 52 -9.36 -17.93 35.85
N ASN A 53 -9.49 -18.62 34.71
CA ASN A 53 -8.59 -19.71 34.31
C ASN A 53 -7.46 -19.16 33.42
N VAL A 54 -6.54 -18.42 34.05
CA VAL A 54 -5.50 -17.63 33.36
C VAL A 54 -4.36 -18.48 32.78
N ASP A 55 -4.22 -19.73 33.20
CA ASP A 55 -3.03 -20.57 32.96
C ASP A 55 -3.29 -21.70 31.95
N ASN A 56 -4.16 -21.47 30.97
CA ASN A 56 -4.35 -22.44 29.89
C ASN A 56 -3.31 -22.25 28.78
N LEU A 57 -2.12 -22.83 28.98
CA LEU A 57 -1.03 -22.83 28.01
C LEU A 57 -1.45 -23.38 26.65
N VAL A 58 -2.20 -24.50 26.63
CA VAL A 58 -2.66 -25.16 25.40
C VAL A 58 -3.55 -24.23 24.58
N LEU A 59 -4.51 -23.55 25.23
CA LEU A 59 -5.40 -22.61 24.58
C LEU A 59 -4.65 -21.41 24.00
N ARG A 60 -3.64 -20.91 24.70
CA ARG A 60 -2.79 -19.79 24.23
C ARG A 60 -1.95 -20.19 23.02
N ILE A 61 -1.35 -21.38 23.05
CA ILE A 61 -0.60 -21.94 21.92
C ILE A 61 -1.54 -22.08 20.72
N ASN A 62 -2.71 -22.69 20.89
CA ASN A 62 -3.69 -22.86 19.82
C ASN A 62 -4.15 -21.52 19.24
N THR A 63 -4.47 -20.55 20.09
CA THR A 63 -4.89 -19.21 19.64
C THR A 63 -3.77 -18.52 18.84
N PHE A 64 -2.54 -18.61 19.31
CA PHE A 64 -1.41 -18.00 18.63
C PHE A 64 -1.10 -18.68 17.29
N ASP A 65 -1.23 -20.01 17.21
CA ASP A 65 -1.14 -20.77 15.96
C ASP A 65 -2.17 -20.28 14.92
N LYS A 66 -3.42 -20.06 15.34
CA LYS A 66 -4.47 -19.51 14.46
C LYS A 66 -4.17 -18.08 14.00
N ILE A 67 -3.59 -17.24 14.86
CA ILE A 67 -3.15 -15.89 14.49
C ILE A 67 -2.03 -15.94 13.45
N LEU A 68 -1.09 -16.87 13.58
CA LEU A 68 -0.03 -17.07 12.59
C LEU A 68 -0.60 -17.53 11.25
N ASP A 69 -1.54 -18.49 11.25
CA ASP A 69 -2.23 -18.94 10.04
C ASP A 69 -2.98 -17.81 9.35
N LEU A 70 -3.69 -16.97 10.12
CA LEU A 70 -4.35 -15.80 9.58
C LEU A 70 -3.34 -14.83 8.94
N SER A 71 -2.21 -14.59 9.60
CA SER A 71 -1.16 -13.67 9.12
C SER A 71 -0.49 -14.17 7.84
N ILE A 72 -0.24 -15.48 7.73
CA ILE A 72 0.30 -16.11 6.52
C ILE A 72 -0.68 -15.96 5.36
N ASN A 73 -1.97 -16.24 5.59
CA ASN A 73 -2.98 -16.16 4.54
C ASN A 73 -3.25 -14.72 4.11
N GLU A 74 -3.24 -13.77 5.04
CA GLU A 74 -3.31 -12.33 4.74
C GLU A 74 -2.17 -11.91 3.80
N ALA A 75 -0.92 -12.25 4.12
CA ALA A 75 0.22 -11.90 3.28
C ALA A 75 0.15 -12.57 1.90
N LYS A 76 -0.28 -13.84 1.83
CA LYS A 76 -0.49 -14.56 0.55
C LYS A 76 -1.57 -13.92 -0.31
N ASP A 77 -2.65 -13.44 0.30
CA ASP A 77 -3.71 -12.72 -0.42
C ASP A 77 -3.15 -11.44 -1.08
N TYR A 78 -2.34 -10.67 -0.36
CA TYR A 78 -1.67 -9.51 -0.95
C TYR A 78 -0.64 -9.87 -2.03
N VAL A 79 0.09 -10.98 -1.88
CA VAL A 79 0.96 -11.50 -2.96
C VAL A 79 0.13 -11.79 -4.21
N ALA A 80 -0.98 -12.52 -4.07
CA ALA A 80 -1.85 -12.85 -5.20
C ALA A 80 -2.42 -11.59 -5.88
N LYS A 81 -2.87 -10.61 -5.09
CA LYS A 81 -3.36 -9.32 -5.60
C LYS A 81 -2.27 -8.55 -6.34
N LEU A 82 -1.05 -8.47 -5.80
CA LEU A 82 0.06 -7.76 -6.43
C LEU A 82 0.57 -8.46 -7.70
N VAL A 83 0.61 -9.79 -7.73
CA VAL A 83 0.96 -10.55 -8.95
C VAL A 83 -0.05 -10.32 -10.07
N ALA A 84 -1.32 -10.09 -9.74
CA ALA A 84 -2.37 -9.79 -10.71
C ALA A 84 -2.36 -8.34 -11.23
N VAL A 85 -1.49 -7.48 -10.69
CA VAL A 85 -1.38 -6.08 -11.16
C VAL A 85 -0.73 -6.06 -12.53
N GLU A 86 -1.33 -5.32 -13.46
CA GLU A 86 -0.75 -5.07 -14.78
C GLU A 86 0.60 -4.36 -14.67
N LYS A 87 1.59 -4.84 -15.45
CA LYS A 87 2.94 -4.26 -15.46
C LYS A 87 2.90 -2.79 -15.89
N ASN A 88 3.63 -1.96 -15.16
CA ASN A 88 3.73 -0.54 -15.42
C ASN A 88 5.09 0.00 -14.93
N SER A 89 5.82 0.64 -15.83
CA SER A 89 7.16 1.19 -15.55
C SER A 89 7.21 2.15 -14.37
N ASP A 90 6.10 2.83 -14.06
CA ASP A 90 6.05 3.81 -12.98
C ASP A 90 6.18 3.19 -11.60
N TYR A 91 5.76 1.93 -11.41
CA TYR A 91 5.70 1.28 -10.10
C TYR A 91 6.19 -0.17 -10.06
N ASP A 92 6.64 -0.74 -11.18
CA ASP A 92 7.13 -2.13 -11.24
C ASP A 92 8.26 -2.42 -10.22
N VAL A 93 9.14 -1.44 -9.99
CA VAL A 93 10.22 -1.55 -8.98
C VAL A 93 9.63 -1.69 -7.58
N TRP A 94 8.61 -0.89 -7.25
CA TRP A 94 7.93 -0.98 -5.96
C TRP A 94 7.12 -2.26 -5.81
N VAL A 95 6.43 -2.71 -6.86
CA VAL A 95 5.69 -4.00 -6.84
C VAL A 95 6.65 -5.16 -6.56
N SER A 96 7.82 -5.16 -7.22
CA SER A 96 8.85 -6.19 -6.99
C SER A 96 9.38 -6.16 -5.56
N PHE A 97 9.66 -4.98 -5.03
CA PHE A 97 10.04 -4.79 -3.62
C PHE A 97 8.95 -5.31 -2.67
N ALA A 98 7.69 -4.92 -2.87
CA ALA A 98 6.57 -5.32 -2.03
C ALA A 98 6.36 -6.84 -2.05
N LEU A 99 6.46 -7.49 -3.22
CA LEU A 99 6.38 -8.94 -3.34
C LEU A 99 7.50 -9.65 -2.55
N SER A 100 8.74 -9.15 -2.66
CA SER A 100 9.86 -9.69 -1.88
C SER A 100 9.61 -9.54 -0.37
N SER A 101 9.21 -8.35 0.08
CA SER A 101 8.98 -8.09 1.51
C SER A 101 7.79 -8.88 2.08
N LEU A 102 6.76 -9.16 1.27
CA LEU A 102 5.68 -10.08 1.64
C LEU A 102 6.17 -11.52 1.76
N SER A 103 7.05 -11.97 0.85
CA SER A 103 7.69 -13.29 0.95
C SER A 103 8.49 -13.41 2.24
N ASP A 104 9.34 -12.42 2.55
CA ASP A 104 10.12 -12.39 3.80
C ASP A 104 9.21 -12.43 5.04
N SER A 105 8.05 -11.76 4.96
CA SER A 105 7.05 -11.78 6.04
C SER A 105 6.41 -13.15 6.23
N ILE A 106 6.07 -13.83 5.12
CA ILE A 106 5.54 -15.19 5.14
C ILE A 106 6.58 -16.15 5.75
N ASP A 107 7.85 -16.03 5.38
CA ASP A 107 8.93 -16.84 5.91
C ASP A 107 9.16 -16.61 7.41
N TYR A 108 9.08 -15.35 7.86
CA TYR A 108 9.09 -15.02 9.29
C TYR A 108 7.92 -15.69 10.02
N TYR A 109 6.70 -15.60 9.51
CA TYR A 109 5.53 -16.22 10.14
C TYR A 109 5.63 -17.75 10.19
N ASN A 110 6.09 -18.39 9.12
CA ASN A 110 6.34 -19.83 9.10
C ASN A 110 7.41 -20.24 10.12
N SER A 111 8.46 -19.43 10.29
CA SER A 111 9.50 -19.66 11.28
C SER A 111 8.95 -19.57 12.71
N GLN A 112 8.09 -18.57 12.99
CA GLN A 112 7.39 -18.50 14.28
C GLN A 112 6.49 -19.73 14.49
N LYS A 113 5.78 -20.19 13.46
CA LYS A 113 4.94 -21.39 13.55
C LYS A 113 5.75 -22.66 13.84
N ALA A 114 6.92 -22.79 13.23
CA ALA A 114 7.84 -23.90 13.47
C ALA A 114 8.33 -23.90 14.93
N ILE A 115 8.76 -22.73 15.45
CA ILE A 115 9.18 -22.57 16.85
C ILE A 115 8.06 -22.95 17.82
N LEU A 116 6.82 -22.52 17.54
CA LEU A 116 5.64 -22.83 18.34
C LEU A 116 5.37 -24.35 18.40
N SER A 117 5.64 -25.06 17.30
CA SER A 117 5.41 -26.50 17.18
C SER A 117 6.55 -27.35 17.76
N SER A 118 7.79 -26.85 17.76
CA SER A 118 8.98 -27.61 18.16
C SER A 118 9.42 -27.38 19.61
N SER A 119 8.92 -26.34 20.26
CA SER A 119 9.41 -25.90 21.57
C SER A 119 8.49 -26.35 22.70
N THR A 120 9.06 -26.80 23.82
CA THR A 120 8.34 -26.88 25.10
C THR A 120 8.20 -25.48 25.68
N LEU A 121 7.33 -24.66 25.08
CA LEU A 121 7.04 -23.32 25.56
C LEU A 121 6.25 -23.40 26.87
N ASP A 122 6.71 -22.66 27.87
CA ASP A 122 5.92 -22.39 29.06
C ASP A 122 5.03 -21.15 28.85
N LEU A 123 4.29 -20.80 29.89
CA LEU A 123 3.32 -19.71 29.84
C LEU A 123 3.98 -18.35 29.56
N ASP A 124 5.18 -18.11 30.07
CA ASP A 124 5.88 -16.85 29.85
C ASP A 124 6.58 -16.81 28.50
N GLY A 125 7.07 -17.95 28.02
CA GLY A 125 7.57 -18.14 26.66
C GLY A 125 6.54 -17.78 25.61
N ILE A 126 5.30 -18.31 25.71
CA ILE A 126 4.24 -17.99 24.74
C ILE A 126 3.84 -16.51 24.79
N LYS A 127 3.80 -15.89 25.98
CA LYS A 127 3.52 -14.45 26.11
C LYS A 127 4.60 -13.60 25.44
N LYS A 128 5.86 -13.94 25.70
CA LYS A 128 7.00 -13.24 25.12
C LYS A 128 7.00 -13.37 23.59
N MET A 129 6.77 -14.58 23.09
CA MET A 129 6.70 -14.84 21.65
C MET A 129 5.58 -14.04 20.96
N ALA A 130 4.39 -14.01 21.56
CA ALA A 130 3.27 -13.22 21.03
C ALA A 130 3.57 -11.70 21.03
N LEU A 131 4.25 -11.20 22.07
CA LEU A 131 4.68 -9.80 22.15
C LEU A 131 5.75 -9.48 21.09
N ASP A 132 6.76 -10.32 20.95
CA ASP A 132 7.83 -10.16 19.97
C ASP A 132 7.26 -10.18 18.54
N PHE A 133 6.33 -11.09 18.26
CA PHE A 133 5.59 -11.16 17.01
C PHE A 133 4.80 -9.87 16.72
N LYS A 134 4.06 -9.37 17.72
CA LYS A 134 3.31 -8.10 17.61
C LYS A 134 4.24 -6.94 17.25
N ASN A 135 5.32 -6.78 18.01
CA ASN A 135 6.29 -5.70 17.81
C ASN A 135 6.95 -5.81 16.43
N TRP A 136 7.27 -7.03 15.99
CA TRP A 136 7.80 -7.27 14.65
C TRP A 136 6.80 -6.86 13.56
N ARG A 137 5.52 -7.25 13.69
CA ARG A 137 4.47 -6.86 12.72
C ARG A 137 4.31 -5.35 12.65
N GLU A 138 4.26 -4.68 13.80
CA GLU A 138 4.12 -3.21 13.87
C GLU A 138 5.29 -2.48 13.20
N LYS A 139 6.51 -3.02 13.36
CA LYS A 139 7.72 -2.40 12.80
C LYS A 139 7.94 -2.72 11.31
N ASN A 140 7.65 -3.95 10.87
CA ASN A 140 8.09 -4.43 9.54
C ASN A 140 6.92 -4.62 8.57
N TYR A 141 5.85 -5.28 9.01
CA TYR A 141 4.74 -5.67 8.12
C TYR A 141 3.69 -4.57 7.95
N LEU A 142 3.25 -3.92 9.03
CA LEU A 142 2.18 -2.91 8.96
C LEU A 142 2.54 -1.70 8.09
N PRO A 143 3.77 -1.17 8.09
CA PRO A 143 4.15 -0.10 7.17
C PRO A 143 4.00 -0.52 5.71
N LEU A 144 4.48 -1.72 5.34
CA LEU A 144 4.32 -2.27 3.99
C LEU A 144 2.85 -2.47 3.63
N LEU A 145 2.07 -3.04 4.54
CA LEU A 145 0.63 -3.25 4.35
C LEU A 145 -0.09 -1.92 4.04
N ASN A 146 0.22 -0.85 4.78
CA ASN A 146 -0.35 0.47 4.53
C ASN A 146 -0.01 1.01 3.14
N GLN A 147 1.21 0.75 2.63
CA GLN A 147 1.59 1.13 1.27
C GLN A 147 0.76 0.36 0.24
N ILE A 148 0.67 -0.97 0.39
CA ILE A 148 -0.09 -1.84 -0.51
C ILE A 148 -1.58 -1.44 -0.53
N GLN A 149 -2.17 -1.18 0.63
CA GLN A 149 -3.55 -0.71 0.73
C GLN A 149 -3.75 0.64 0.04
N SER A 150 -2.81 1.58 0.21
CA SER A 150 -2.88 2.89 -0.44
C SER A 150 -2.82 2.75 -1.96
N PHE A 151 -1.96 1.86 -2.47
CA PHE A 151 -1.87 1.55 -3.89
C PHE A 151 -3.19 1.02 -4.46
N PHE A 152 -3.77 -0.01 -3.82
CA PHE A 152 -5.04 -0.58 -4.28
C PHE A 152 -6.20 0.41 -4.15
N LEU A 153 -6.23 1.22 -3.09
CA LEU A 153 -7.25 2.26 -2.90
C LEU A 153 -7.25 3.27 -4.07
N ILE A 154 -6.07 3.69 -4.54
CA ILE A 154 -5.94 4.58 -5.70
C ILE A 154 -6.47 3.91 -6.97
N LYS A 155 -6.12 2.63 -7.20
CA LYS A 155 -6.55 1.87 -8.38
C LYS A 155 -8.06 1.62 -8.40
N ASP A 156 -8.63 1.20 -7.28
CA ASP A 156 -10.05 0.93 -7.13
C ASP A 156 -10.87 2.21 -7.36
N GLU A 157 -10.39 3.35 -6.86
CA GLU A 157 -11.00 4.64 -7.15
C GLU A 157 -10.92 5.02 -8.64
N ALA A 158 -9.77 4.80 -9.29
CA ALA A 158 -9.64 5.05 -10.72
C ALA A 158 -10.63 4.20 -11.55
N GLN A 159 -10.90 2.96 -11.13
CA GLN A 159 -11.96 2.14 -11.72
C GLN A 159 -13.36 2.72 -11.46
N ALA A 160 -13.65 3.17 -10.23
CA ALA A 160 -14.91 3.82 -9.90
C ALA A 160 -15.15 5.08 -10.75
N LEU A 161 -14.11 5.89 -10.99
CA LEU A 161 -14.14 7.05 -11.90
C LEU A 161 -14.50 6.64 -13.32
N ASN A 162 -13.86 5.60 -13.86
CA ASN A 162 -14.16 5.08 -15.20
C ASN A 162 -15.63 4.68 -15.34
N ILE A 163 -16.18 4.00 -14.33
CA ILE A 163 -17.61 3.62 -14.29
C ILE A 163 -18.50 4.87 -14.27
N ALA A 164 -18.16 5.86 -13.44
CA ALA A 164 -18.92 7.10 -13.34
C ALA A 164 -18.90 7.92 -14.65
N ASP A 165 -17.75 7.99 -15.33
CA ASP A 165 -17.61 8.65 -16.64
C ASP A 165 -18.44 7.95 -17.71
N LYS A 166 -18.40 6.61 -17.76
CA LYS A 166 -19.29 5.83 -18.64
C LYS A 166 -20.76 6.15 -18.38
N ARG A 167 -21.15 6.25 -17.10
CA ARG A 167 -22.53 6.58 -16.71
C ARG A 167 -22.91 8.00 -17.15
N LEU A 168 -22.05 8.99 -16.93
CA LEU A 168 -22.25 10.38 -17.37
C LEU A 168 -22.48 10.44 -18.89
N ASN A 169 -21.64 9.74 -19.66
CA ASN A 169 -21.76 9.69 -21.11
C ASN A 169 -23.06 9.03 -21.57
N ASN A 170 -23.47 7.93 -20.94
CA ASN A 170 -24.75 7.28 -21.24
C ASN A 170 -25.94 8.21 -20.96
N ILE A 171 -25.94 8.88 -19.80
CA ILE A 171 -26.99 9.86 -19.46
C ILE A 171 -27.03 10.98 -20.51
N LYS A 172 -25.86 11.55 -20.85
CA LYS A 172 -25.77 12.58 -21.88
C LYS A 172 -26.37 12.11 -23.21
N ASN A 173 -26.03 10.90 -23.64
CA ASN A 173 -26.52 10.32 -24.89
C ASN A 173 -28.03 10.08 -24.84
N ASP A 174 -28.57 9.57 -23.74
CA ASP A 174 -30.01 9.34 -23.61
C ASP A 174 -30.80 10.66 -23.58
N LEU A 175 -30.26 11.70 -22.95
CA LEU A 175 -30.87 13.03 -22.97
C LEU A 175 -30.95 13.64 -24.37
N THR A 176 -30.08 13.26 -25.31
CA THR A 176 -30.21 13.71 -26.71
C THR A 176 -31.42 13.12 -27.43
N LYS A 177 -31.92 11.97 -26.97
CA LYS A 177 -33.07 11.25 -27.55
C LYS A 177 -34.41 11.78 -27.04
N ILE A 178 -34.39 12.62 -26.00
CA ILE A 178 -35.59 13.12 -25.32
C ILE A 178 -35.84 14.57 -25.72
N THR A 179 -37.08 14.89 -26.12
CA THR A 179 -37.48 16.27 -26.41
C THR A 179 -37.92 16.96 -25.12
N LEU A 180 -37.01 17.75 -24.53
CA LEU A 180 -37.29 18.55 -23.33
C LEU A 180 -37.69 19.98 -23.71
N ARG A 181 -38.62 20.58 -22.94
CA ARG A 181 -38.92 22.02 -23.01
C ARG A 181 -37.67 22.82 -22.62
N ALA A 182 -37.57 24.07 -23.08
CA ALA A 182 -36.36 24.87 -22.87
C ALA A 182 -35.94 25.02 -21.39
N LYS A 183 -36.91 25.26 -20.49
CA LYS A 183 -36.65 25.36 -19.04
C LYS A 183 -36.15 24.04 -18.44
N ASP A 184 -36.77 22.94 -18.84
CA ASP A 184 -36.43 21.59 -18.38
C ASP A 184 -35.03 21.17 -18.83
N ARG A 185 -34.71 21.46 -20.10
CA ARG A 185 -33.37 21.29 -20.66
C ARG A 185 -32.31 22.05 -19.88
N LYS A 186 -32.60 23.29 -19.46
CA LYS A 186 -31.66 24.10 -18.65
C LYS A 186 -31.36 23.43 -17.30
N ASN A 187 -32.40 22.98 -16.59
CA ASN A 187 -32.24 22.35 -15.28
C ASN A 187 -31.43 21.05 -15.38
N VAL A 188 -31.77 20.19 -16.34
CA VAL A 188 -31.02 18.94 -16.59
C VAL A 188 -29.57 19.22 -16.98
N ASN A 189 -29.32 20.22 -17.82
CA ASN A 189 -27.97 20.61 -18.20
C ASN A 189 -27.14 21.13 -17.02
N ASN A 190 -27.75 21.80 -16.04
CA ASN A 190 -27.06 22.24 -14.84
C ASN A 190 -26.57 21.05 -14.01
N TYR A 191 -27.44 20.07 -13.73
CA TYR A 191 -27.04 18.84 -13.03
C TYR A 191 -25.97 18.06 -13.80
N LEU A 192 -26.06 18.02 -15.13
CA LEU A 192 -25.06 17.37 -15.97
C LEU A 192 -23.70 18.09 -15.89
N LEU A 193 -23.70 19.41 -15.86
CA LEU A 193 -22.50 20.22 -15.71
C LEU A 193 -21.88 20.04 -14.31
N GLU A 194 -22.68 20.06 -13.25
CA GLU A 194 -22.23 19.84 -11.88
C GLU A 194 -21.61 18.44 -11.73
N ALA A 195 -22.29 17.39 -12.23
CA ALA A 195 -21.74 16.04 -12.22
C ALA A 195 -20.40 15.94 -12.98
N LYS A 196 -20.29 16.62 -14.13
CA LYS A 196 -19.05 16.67 -14.90
C LYS A 196 -17.92 17.36 -14.11
N ASN A 197 -18.22 18.45 -13.42
CA ASN A 197 -17.24 19.18 -12.61
C ASN A 197 -16.80 18.34 -11.42
N ASP A 198 -17.73 17.70 -10.70
CA ASP A 198 -17.41 16.80 -9.59
C ASP A 198 -16.52 15.64 -10.04
N LEU A 199 -16.81 14.99 -11.17
CA LEU A 199 -15.94 13.94 -11.71
C LEU A 199 -14.57 14.48 -12.17
N SER A 200 -14.49 15.75 -12.56
CA SER A 200 -13.21 16.38 -12.88
C SER A 200 -12.37 16.63 -11.63
N ASP A 201 -12.97 17.14 -10.56
CA ASP A 201 -12.30 17.33 -9.28
C ASP A 201 -11.81 15.99 -8.71
N ALA A 202 -12.66 14.95 -8.80
CA ALA A 202 -12.31 13.61 -8.38
C ALA A 202 -11.08 13.06 -9.14
N ARG A 203 -11.03 13.26 -10.47
CA ARG A 203 -9.85 12.88 -11.28
C ARG A 203 -8.57 13.59 -10.81
N LEU A 204 -8.64 14.89 -10.52
CA LEU A 204 -7.48 15.65 -10.04
C LEU A 204 -6.99 15.13 -8.68
N LEU A 205 -7.90 14.84 -7.76
CA LEU A 205 -7.61 14.29 -6.44
C LEU A 205 -7.02 12.87 -6.52
N ASN A 206 -7.58 11.98 -7.35
CA ASN A 206 -7.03 10.64 -7.56
C ASN A 206 -5.63 10.69 -8.20
N GLN A 207 -5.41 11.59 -9.16
CA GLN A 207 -4.10 11.82 -9.75
C GLN A 207 -3.09 12.36 -8.73
N ALA A 208 -3.50 13.29 -7.86
CA ALA A 208 -2.67 13.77 -6.77
C ALA A 208 -2.29 12.63 -5.79
N ALA A 209 -3.23 11.74 -5.48
CA ALA A 209 -2.98 10.56 -4.66
C ALA A 209 -1.96 9.60 -5.31
N TYR A 210 -2.10 9.35 -6.62
CA TYR A 210 -1.15 8.56 -7.41
C TYR A 210 0.25 9.18 -7.42
N ASN A 211 0.37 10.47 -7.72
CA ASN A 211 1.65 11.17 -7.72
C ASN A 211 2.30 11.14 -6.33
N LYS A 212 1.51 11.29 -5.28
CA LYS A 212 1.99 11.21 -3.90
C LYS A 212 2.51 9.80 -3.58
N PHE A 213 1.80 8.76 -4.00
CA PHE A 213 2.26 7.37 -3.88
C PHE A 213 3.62 7.16 -4.56
N LEU A 214 3.77 7.63 -5.80
CA LEU A 214 5.04 7.53 -6.54
C LEU A 214 6.18 8.25 -5.79
N ASN A 215 5.92 9.45 -5.29
CA ASN A 215 6.91 10.22 -4.55
C ASN A 215 7.29 9.54 -3.22
N ASP A 216 6.31 9.20 -2.40
CA ASP A 216 6.52 8.70 -1.04
C ASP A 216 7.18 7.31 -1.02
N TYR A 217 6.87 6.45 -2.01
CA TYR A 217 7.26 5.03 -1.95
C TYR A 217 8.11 4.54 -3.12
N VAL A 218 7.91 5.06 -4.34
CA VAL A 218 8.68 4.57 -5.50
C VAL A 218 10.01 5.32 -5.62
N SER A 219 9.99 6.65 -5.58
CA SER A 219 11.19 7.48 -5.74
C SER A 219 12.27 7.17 -4.71
N VAL A 220 11.87 6.85 -3.47
CA VAL A 220 12.78 6.46 -2.38
C VAL A 220 13.54 5.18 -2.72
N LEU A 221 12.88 4.20 -3.36
CA LEU A 221 13.51 2.94 -3.76
C LEU A 221 14.50 3.15 -4.91
N VAL A 222 14.13 3.96 -5.91
CA VAL A 222 14.98 4.23 -7.09
C VAL A 222 16.27 5.00 -6.72
N GLN A 223 16.18 5.94 -5.76
CA GLN A 223 17.34 6.67 -5.25
C GLN A 223 18.27 5.76 -4.44
N SER A 224 17.70 4.82 -3.68
CA SER A 224 18.45 3.83 -2.90
C SER A 224 19.24 2.87 -3.79
N THR A 225 18.67 2.47 -4.94
CA THR A 225 19.33 1.58 -5.91
C THR A 225 20.39 2.29 -6.76
N SER A 226 20.24 3.59 -7.03
CA SER A 226 21.23 4.35 -7.83
C SER A 226 22.49 4.72 -7.03
N SER A 227 22.36 4.86 -5.71
CA SER A 227 23.45 5.27 -4.83
C SER A 227 24.42 4.14 -4.47
N THR A 228 24.06 2.87 -4.72
CA THR A 228 24.90 1.70 -4.44
C THR A 228 25.78 1.28 -5.63
N SER A 229 25.58 1.86 -6.81
CA SER A 229 26.34 1.57 -8.04
C SER A 229 27.57 2.47 -8.27
N SER A 230 27.91 3.36 -7.32
CA SER A 230 28.97 4.38 -7.50
C SER A 230 30.13 4.24 -6.51
N THR A 231 30.64 3.02 -6.26
CA THR A 231 31.94 2.86 -5.58
C THR A 231 32.68 1.62 -6.08
N SER A 232 33.23 1.69 -7.30
CA SER A 232 34.31 0.80 -7.70
C SER A 232 35.25 1.53 -8.65
N SER A 233 36.33 2.09 -8.08
CA SER A 233 37.62 2.36 -8.74
C SER A 233 38.63 2.79 -7.67
N ASP A 234 39.59 1.90 -7.42
CA ASP A 234 40.97 2.09 -6.95
C ASP A 234 41.30 3.07 -5.82
N ILE A 235 41.73 2.53 -4.67
CA ILE A 235 43.09 2.77 -4.13
C ILE A 235 43.61 1.50 -3.44
N SER A 236 44.72 1.01 -3.95
CA SER A 236 45.62 0.02 -3.33
C SER A 236 46.60 0.74 -2.40
N MET A 237 46.65 0.37 -1.10
CA MET A 237 47.84 0.48 -0.23
C MET A 237 47.75 -0.45 1.00
N THR A 238 48.45 -1.58 0.87
CA THR A 238 49.35 -2.25 1.85
C THR A 238 49.26 -1.95 3.36
N SER A 239 48.99 -3.01 4.16
CA SER A 239 49.74 -3.47 5.36
C SER A 239 48.88 -4.50 6.13
N SER A 240 49.13 -5.80 5.99
CA SER A 240 50.03 -6.67 6.76
C SER A 240 49.39 -7.34 8.00
N LEU A 241 49.34 -8.69 7.91
CA LEU A 241 49.33 -9.70 8.99
C LEU A 241 47.99 -9.88 9.73
N SER A 242 47.43 -11.08 9.93
CA SER A 242 47.96 -12.46 9.86
C SER A 242 46.81 -13.49 9.90
N ASN A 243 47.01 -14.59 9.16
CA ASN A 243 46.59 -15.99 9.41
C ASN A 243 45.11 -16.32 9.69
N ALA A 244 44.50 -17.41 9.25
CA ALA A 244 44.73 -18.48 8.28
C ALA A 244 43.47 -19.35 8.41
N PHE A 245 42.78 -19.75 7.33
CA PHE A 245 42.23 -21.10 7.18
C PHE A 245 41.65 -21.30 5.77
N LEU A 246 42.48 -21.97 4.96
CA LEU A 246 42.18 -22.92 3.88
C LEU A 246 40.75 -22.96 3.32
N ASN A 247 40.61 -22.63 2.04
CA ASN A 247 39.80 -23.46 1.16
C ASN A 247 40.44 -23.58 -0.23
N SER A 248 40.50 -24.82 -0.72
CA SER A 248 41.23 -25.22 -1.92
C SER A 248 40.54 -24.80 -3.22
N THR A 249 41.41 -24.45 -4.15
CA THR A 249 41.26 -24.24 -5.59
C THR A 249 40.64 -25.43 -6.32
N THR A 250 39.72 -25.16 -7.26
CA THR A 250 39.79 -25.74 -8.60
C THR A 250 39.38 -24.70 -9.65
N THR A 251 40.37 -24.38 -10.46
CA THR A 251 40.44 -23.52 -11.64
C THR A 251 39.57 -24.05 -12.78
N PHE A 252 38.91 -23.17 -13.54
CA PHE A 252 38.80 -23.33 -15.00
C PHE A 252 38.67 -21.95 -15.66
N SER A 253 39.72 -21.57 -16.38
CA SER A 253 39.80 -20.37 -17.22
C SER A 253 39.60 -20.78 -18.67
N ILE A 254 38.75 -20.05 -19.40
CA ILE A 254 38.89 -19.91 -20.86
C ILE A 254 38.71 -18.42 -21.17
N SER A 255 39.81 -17.81 -21.60
CA SER A 255 39.85 -16.50 -22.22
C SER A 255 39.65 -16.64 -23.71
N GLU A 256 38.88 -15.74 -24.32
CA GLU A 256 39.08 -15.36 -25.71
C GLU A 256 38.86 -13.86 -25.86
N SER A 257 39.85 -13.24 -26.49
CA SER A 257 40.07 -11.81 -26.66
C SER A 257 39.62 -11.35 -28.05
N SER A 258 39.15 -10.10 -28.20
CA SER A 258 39.63 -9.21 -29.27
C SER A 258 39.05 -7.78 -29.21
N SER A 259 39.98 -6.82 -29.03
CA SER A 259 40.15 -5.53 -29.72
C SER A 259 39.03 -4.46 -29.78
N SER A 260 39.17 -3.48 -28.87
CA SER A 260 39.47 -2.05 -29.12
C SER A 260 38.83 -1.25 -30.27
N LYS A 261 38.23 -0.09 -29.93
CA LYS A 261 38.66 1.21 -30.48
C LYS A 261 38.24 2.41 -29.61
N SER A 262 39.21 3.28 -29.42
CA SER A 262 39.21 4.53 -28.64
C SER A 262 38.64 5.69 -29.46
N SER A 263 38.00 6.67 -28.79
CA SER A 263 38.10 8.09 -29.14
C SER A 263 37.86 8.97 -27.91
N SER A 264 38.85 9.82 -27.66
CA SER A 264 38.99 10.89 -26.67
C SER A 264 38.06 12.09 -26.92
N SER A 265 37.75 12.86 -25.87
CA SER A 265 38.30 14.22 -25.66
C SER A 265 37.64 14.97 -24.48
N GLU A 266 38.51 15.46 -23.58
CA GLU A 266 38.55 16.78 -22.87
C GLU A 266 37.23 17.35 -22.30
N VAL A 267 36.99 17.45 -20.99
CA VAL A 267 37.63 18.24 -19.91
C VAL A 267 37.74 19.74 -20.18
N VAL A 268 36.84 20.53 -19.55
CA VAL A 268 37.19 21.84 -19.01
C VAL A 268 36.44 22.08 -17.70
N SER A 269 37.21 22.28 -16.64
CA SER A 269 36.80 22.69 -15.30
C SER A 269 36.73 24.20 -15.16
N SER A 270 35.81 24.68 -14.32
CA SER A 270 35.94 25.89 -13.48
C SER A 270 34.71 25.92 -12.55
N THR A 271 34.80 25.56 -11.27
CA THR A 271 35.43 26.26 -10.12
C THR A 271 34.71 27.55 -9.72
N SER A 272 34.00 27.44 -8.59
CA SER A 272 33.70 28.42 -7.53
C SER A 272 32.89 29.68 -7.89
N THR A 273 31.89 30.01 -7.06
CA THR A 273 32.03 30.95 -5.93
C THR A 273 30.67 31.23 -5.31
N SER A 274 30.61 31.12 -3.98
CA SER A 274 29.48 31.49 -3.13
C SER A 274 29.42 33.00 -2.89
N SER A 275 28.23 33.60 -2.91
CA SER A 275 27.88 34.72 -2.01
C SER A 275 26.37 35.02 -1.98
N THR A 276 25.89 35.12 -0.74
CA THR A 276 24.72 35.85 -0.22
C THR A 276 24.56 37.24 -0.89
N THR A 277 23.39 37.86 -1.04
CA THR A 277 22.48 38.35 0.02
C THR A 277 21.19 38.94 -0.60
N GLN A 278 20.06 38.76 0.09
CA GLN A 278 18.92 39.68 0.29
C GLN A 278 18.03 40.19 -0.89
N SER A 279 16.79 39.68 -0.84
CA SER A 279 15.50 40.40 -0.81
C SER A 279 15.23 41.51 -1.84
N ASN A 280 14.27 41.25 -2.73
CA ASN A 280 13.17 42.20 -2.90
C ASN A 280 11.87 41.49 -3.31
N ALA A 281 10.78 41.86 -2.65
CA ALA A 281 9.44 41.34 -2.86
C ALA A 281 8.79 42.02 -4.08
N SER A 282 8.19 41.24 -4.96
CA SER A 282 6.99 41.66 -5.68
C SER A 282 6.13 40.45 -5.99
N SER A 283 5.03 40.43 -5.26
CA SER A 283 3.87 39.57 -5.35
C SER A 283 3.37 39.41 -6.79
N SER A 284 3.27 38.16 -7.23
CA SER A 284 2.23 37.74 -8.16
C SER A 284 1.43 36.66 -7.47
N ASP A 285 0.15 36.98 -7.25
CA ASP A 285 -0.88 36.08 -6.75
C ASP A 285 -0.93 34.79 -7.57
N VAL A 286 -0.53 33.67 -6.95
CA VAL A 286 -0.98 32.34 -7.35
C VAL A 286 -1.71 31.75 -6.16
N VAL A 287 -3.02 32.01 -6.14
CA VAL A 287 -3.96 31.32 -5.24
C VAL A 287 -4.11 29.90 -5.75
N GLY A 288 -3.52 28.94 -5.04
CA GLY A 288 -3.94 27.54 -5.03
C GLY A 288 -2.89 26.51 -5.39
N ASP A 289 -2.00 26.15 -4.44
CA ASP A 289 -1.33 24.84 -4.50
C ASP A 289 -0.89 24.24 -3.15
N ASP A 290 -1.25 24.86 -2.02
CA ASP A 290 -0.75 24.41 -0.70
C ASP A 290 -1.63 23.34 -0.01
N LYS A 291 -2.84 23.09 -0.54
CA LYS A 291 -3.79 22.13 0.08
C LYS A 291 -3.52 20.66 -0.23
N PHE A 292 -2.86 20.36 -1.36
CA PHE A 292 -2.60 18.96 -1.75
C PHE A 292 -1.29 18.41 -1.19
N SER A 293 -0.33 19.28 -0.89
CA SER A 293 1.00 18.89 -0.41
C SER A 293 0.98 18.25 1.00
N GLN A 294 0.04 18.67 1.85
CA GLN A 294 -0.06 18.16 3.24
C GLN A 294 -1.08 17.02 3.43
N ALA A 295 -1.92 16.74 2.44
CA ALA A 295 -2.97 15.72 2.57
C ALA A 295 -2.38 14.30 2.45
N SER A 296 -2.88 13.36 3.25
CA SER A 296 -2.50 11.94 3.10
C SER A 296 -3.13 11.32 1.86
N ILE A 297 -2.56 10.23 1.33
CA ILE A 297 -3.15 9.48 0.20
C ILE A 297 -4.61 9.09 0.50
N LYS A 298 -4.88 8.64 1.74
CA LYS A 298 -6.24 8.26 2.16
C LYS A 298 -7.20 9.45 2.15
N ASP A 299 -6.75 10.64 2.55
CA ASP A 299 -7.58 11.85 2.53
C ASP A 299 -7.89 12.29 1.10
N LEU A 300 -6.90 12.23 0.21
CA LEU A 300 -7.07 12.56 -1.21
C LEU A 300 -8.09 11.64 -1.88
N VAL A 301 -7.96 10.32 -1.67
CA VAL A 301 -8.92 9.34 -2.19
C VAL A 301 -10.30 9.54 -1.54
N SER A 302 -10.39 9.73 -0.22
CA SER A 302 -11.67 9.96 0.47
C SER A 302 -12.42 11.20 -0.08
N ASN A 303 -11.69 12.29 -0.32
CA ASN A 303 -12.24 13.51 -0.91
C ASN A 303 -12.70 13.27 -2.35
N SER A 304 -11.93 12.49 -3.13
CA SER A 304 -12.32 12.15 -4.51
C SER A 304 -13.55 11.23 -4.55
N LEU A 305 -13.64 10.20 -3.70
CA LEU A 305 -14.83 9.37 -3.57
C LEU A 305 -16.07 10.19 -3.18
N THR A 306 -15.90 11.22 -2.34
CA THR A 306 -16.98 12.16 -2.00
C THR A 306 -17.46 12.91 -3.24
N LYS A 307 -16.56 13.32 -4.12
CA LYS A 307 -16.90 13.96 -5.41
C LYS A 307 -17.60 13.00 -6.36
N ILE A 308 -17.15 11.74 -6.47
CA ILE A 308 -17.85 10.70 -7.23
C ILE A 308 -19.28 10.54 -6.71
N LYS A 309 -19.46 10.48 -5.39
CA LYS A 309 -20.79 10.39 -4.76
C LYS A 309 -21.68 11.57 -5.12
N SER A 310 -21.17 12.80 -5.08
CA SER A 310 -21.91 14.00 -5.51
C SER A 310 -22.34 13.93 -6.97
N ALA A 311 -21.47 13.45 -7.87
CA ALA A 311 -21.85 13.23 -9.26
C ALA A 311 -22.99 12.21 -9.42
N TYR A 312 -22.99 11.12 -8.64
CA TYR A 312 -24.10 10.16 -8.63
C TYR A 312 -25.39 10.76 -8.09
N GLN A 313 -25.31 11.64 -7.10
CA GLN A 313 -26.47 12.40 -6.61
C GLN A 313 -27.10 13.21 -7.76
N ASN A 314 -26.27 13.90 -8.55
CA ASN A 314 -26.71 14.64 -9.73
C ASN A 314 -27.32 13.72 -10.81
N PHE A 315 -26.78 12.51 -11.01
CA PHE A 315 -27.37 11.52 -11.92
C PHE A 315 -28.79 11.11 -11.49
N ILE A 316 -29.01 10.95 -10.18
CA ILE A 316 -30.32 10.63 -9.62
C ILE A 316 -31.29 11.79 -9.84
N GLU A 317 -30.87 13.03 -9.62
CA GLU A 317 -31.70 14.20 -9.87
C GLU A 317 -32.12 14.31 -11.34
N ILE A 318 -31.20 14.06 -12.28
CA ILE A 318 -31.53 13.99 -13.72
C ILE A 318 -32.59 12.92 -13.98
N SER A 319 -32.42 11.72 -13.43
CA SER A 319 -33.37 10.61 -13.59
C SER A 319 -34.75 10.94 -13.03
N ASN A 320 -34.81 11.55 -11.84
CA ASN A 320 -36.06 11.98 -11.21
C ASN A 320 -36.75 13.06 -12.04
N TYR A 321 -35.98 14.00 -12.58
CA TYR A 321 -36.50 15.08 -13.41
C TYR A 321 -37.09 14.53 -14.72
N VAL A 322 -36.35 13.67 -15.42
CA VAL A 322 -36.81 13.04 -16.67
C VAL A 322 -38.06 12.18 -16.43
N ARG A 323 -38.10 11.39 -15.35
CA ARG A 323 -39.28 10.57 -15.02
C ARG A 323 -40.53 11.42 -14.82
N LYS A 324 -40.43 12.54 -14.12
CA LYS A 324 -41.56 13.47 -13.90
C LYS A 324 -42.09 14.11 -15.19
N LEU A 325 -41.29 14.16 -16.25
CA LEU A 325 -41.68 14.75 -17.53
C LEU A 325 -42.29 13.74 -18.51
N LEU A 326 -42.07 12.44 -18.27
CA LEU A 326 -42.60 11.34 -19.09
C LEU A 326 -43.87 10.71 -18.50
N MET A 327 -44.25 11.10 -17.28
CA MET A 327 -45.53 10.77 -16.63
C MET A 327 -46.52 11.91 -16.85
#